data_AF-A0A918WJQ7-F1
#
_entry.id   AF-A0A918WJQ7-F1
#
_cell.length_a   1.000
_cell.length_b   1.000
_cell.length_c   1.000
_cell.angle_alpha   90.00
_cell.angle_beta   90.00
_cell.angle_gamma   90.00
#
_symmetry.space_group_name_H-M   'P 1'
#
loop_
_entity.id
_entity.type
_entity.pdbx_description
1 polymer ?
#
loop_
_entity_poly.entity_id
_entity_poly.type
_entity_poly.pdbx_seq_one_letter_code
_entity_poly.pdbx_strand_id
1 'polypeptide(L)'
;MDTSRFTFLLLLWALASSCAFAAEPLPAIPKSDRILNLEEVRNFWINSLKNKSIPKKPTNLHPERRAKWEKALKQRDNQIQSIRDGHYDTAALKAQLTHNLAAYLAKKDEKSATITRSQLNELNLHLEKLKTLRLQQEAARKAIATAEEVETLRAKVSSLESEISQLSSSCQH
;
A
#
# COMPACT_ATOMS: atom_id res chain seq x y z
N MET A 1 20.24 22.04 -26.12
CA MET A 1 19.67 20.76 -25.61
C MET A 1 19.44 20.96 -24.13
N ASP A 2 18.17 21.01 -23.74
CA ASP A 2 17.70 21.59 -22.49
C ASP A 2 17.97 20.70 -21.27
N THR A 3 18.82 21.19 -20.38
CA THR A 3 19.11 20.62 -19.05
C THR A 3 17.96 20.80 -18.05
N SER A 4 16.96 21.63 -18.36
CA SER A 4 15.77 21.87 -17.52
C SER A 4 14.73 20.74 -17.54
N ARG A 5 14.83 19.77 -18.46
CA ARG A 5 13.86 18.65 -18.52
C ARG A 5 14.20 17.50 -17.57
N PHE A 6 15.46 17.40 -17.14
CA PHE A 6 15.92 16.34 -16.23
C PHE A 6 15.63 16.65 -14.76
N THR A 7 15.61 17.92 -14.37
CA THR A 7 15.31 18.34 -12.99
C THR A 7 13.82 18.21 -12.63
N PHE A 8 12.91 18.24 -13.61
CA PHE A 8 11.48 18.06 -13.37
C PHE A 8 11.07 16.60 -13.10
N LEU A 9 11.82 15.63 -13.63
CA LEU A 9 11.56 14.19 -13.45
C LEU A 9 12.04 13.67 -12.08
N LEU A 10 13.04 14.31 -11.47
CA LEU A 10 13.53 13.97 -10.14
C LEU A 10 12.64 14.50 -9.00
N LEU A 11 11.87 15.57 -9.23
CA LEU A 11 11.02 16.17 -8.20
C LEU A 11 9.68 15.43 -8.00
N LEU A 12 9.30 14.56 -8.94
CA LEU A 12 8.13 13.66 -8.81
C LEU A 12 8.43 12.38 -8.02
N TRP A 13 9.69 12.16 -7.63
CA TRP A 13 10.13 10.96 -6.90
C TRP A 13 9.97 11.05 -5.38
N ALA A 14 9.70 12.25 -4.84
CA ALA A 14 9.70 12.47 -3.39
C ALA A 14 8.35 12.20 -2.68
N LEU A 15 7.28 11.80 -3.39
CA LEU A 15 5.93 11.74 -2.80
C LEU A 15 5.26 10.36 -2.76
N ALA A 16 6.04 9.28 -2.89
CA ALA A 16 5.50 7.92 -2.73
C ALA A 16 6.34 7.08 -1.77
N SER A 17 6.67 7.63 -0.60
CA SER A 17 6.91 6.80 0.60
C SER A 17 5.57 6.28 1.12
N SER A 18 4.94 5.39 0.36
CA SER A 18 3.83 4.59 0.85
C SER A 18 4.42 3.58 1.82
N CYS A 19 4.42 3.95 3.10
CA CYS A 19 4.72 3.04 4.17
C CYS A 19 3.89 1.76 3.99
N ALA A 20 4.56 0.66 3.68
CA ALA A 20 3.99 -0.67 3.79
C ALA A 20 3.84 -1.01 5.28
N PHE A 21 2.91 -0.31 5.95
CA PHE A 21 2.37 -0.81 7.21
C PHE A 21 1.54 -2.03 6.84
N ALA A 22 1.88 -3.19 7.41
CA ALA A 22 0.96 -4.31 7.49
C ALA A 22 -0.24 -3.87 8.35
N ALA A 23 -1.17 -3.15 7.72
CA ALA A 23 -2.38 -2.68 8.34
C ALA A 23 -3.21 -3.91 8.72
N GLU A 24 -3.71 -3.90 9.95
CA GLU A 24 -4.60 -4.95 10.42
C GLU A 24 -5.82 -5.00 9.47
N PRO A 25 -6.31 -6.19 9.06
CA PRO A 25 -7.42 -6.28 8.13
C PRO A 25 -8.63 -5.50 8.64
N LEU A 26 -9.30 -4.78 7.73
CA LEU A 26 -10.46 -3.98 8.08
C LEU A 26 -11.59 -4.86 8.65
N PRO A 27 -12.34 -4.37 9.66
CA PRO A 27 -13.46 -5.10 10.24
C PRO A 27 -14.51 -5.49 9.19
N ALA A 28 -14.98 -6.74 9.23
CA ALA A 28 -16.07 -7.18 8.35
C ALA A 28 -17.39 -6.49 8.75
N ILE A 29 -18.13 -6.01 7.75
CA ILE A 29 -19.45 -5.42 7.96
C ILE A 29 -20.44 -6.55 8.28
N PRO A 30 -21.23 -6.46 9.38
CA PRO A 30 -22.21 -7.46 9.72
C PRO A 30 -23.34 -7.50 8.67
N LYS A 31 -23.86 -8.70 8.41
CA LYS A 31 -25.01 -8.87 7.51
C LYS A 31 -26.21 -8.09 8.05
N SER A 32 -26.87 -7.35 7.18
CA SER A 32 -28.06 -6.56 7.49
C SER A 32 -28.85 -6.30 6.22
N ASP A 33 -30.17 -6.16 6.34
CA ASP A 33 -31.05 -5.78 5.24
C ASP A 33 -31.00 -4.26 4.96
N ARG A 34 -30.26 -3.49 5.76
CA ARG A 34 -30.07 -2.06 5.53
C ARG A 34 -29.09 -1.83 4.38
N ILE A 35 -29.45 -0.94 3.47
CA ILE A 35 -28.54 -0.42 2.43
C ILE A 35 -27.62 0.61 3.06
N LEU A 36 -26.32 0.47 2.82
CA LEU A 36 -25.29 1.35 3.36
C LEU A 36 -24.78 2.31 2.28
N ASN A 37 -24.46 3.53 2.70
CA ASN A 37 -23.65 4.47 1.92
C ASN A 37 -22.14 4.31 2.25
N LEU A 38 -21.28 4.93 1.45
CA LEU A 38 -19.83 4.82 1.61
C LEU A 38 -19.34 5.37 2.97
N GLU A 39 -19.94 6.46 3.43
CA GLU A 39 -19.58 7.10 4.69
C GLU A 39 -19.93 6.23 5.90
N GLU A 40 -21.07 5.56 5.87
CA GLU A 40 -21.51 4.61 6.89
C GLU A 40 -20.54 3.43 7.02
N VAL A 41 -20.02 2.93 5.91
CA VAL A 41 -18.97 1.89 5.91
C VAL A 41 -17.69 2.40 6.60
N ARG A 42 -17.22 3.60 6.24
CA ARG A 42 -16.04 4.20 6.87
C ARG A 42 -16.25 4.44 8.36
N ASN A 43 -17.41 4.98 8.73
CA ASN A 43 -17.78 5.23 10.12
C ASN A 43 -17.86 3.93 10.92
N PHE A 44 -18.41 2.86 10.34
CA PHE A 44 -18.40 1.53 10.96
C PHE A 44 -16.98 1.05 11.25
N TRP A 45 -16.04 1.17 10.31
CA TRP A 45 -14.65 0.78 10.53
C TRP A 45 -13.97 1.63 11.59
N ILE A 46 -14.13 2.96 11.54
CA ILE A 46 -13.55 3.87 12.53
C ILE A 46 -14.07 3.53 13.93
N ASN A 47 -15.38 3.32 14.08
CA ASN A 47 -15.98 2.98 15.37
C ASN A 47 -15.54 1.60 15.87
N SER A 48 -15.46 0.62 14.97
CA SER A 48 -14.97 -0.73 15.30
C SER A 48 -13.52 -0.70 15.78
N LEU A 49 -12.66 0.08 15.13
CA LEU A 49 -11.26 0.25 15.55
C LEU A 49 -11.15 0.98 16.89
N LYS A 50 -11.95 2.03 17.11
CA LYS A 50 -11.97 2.75 18.39
C LYS A 50 -12.44 1.89 19.56
N ASN A 51 -13.45 1.05 19.33
CA ASN A 51 -14.08 0.22 20.36
C ASN A 51 -13.35 -1.09 20.63
N LYS A 52 -12.38 -1.46 19.78
CA LYS A 52 -11.52 -2.63 20.01
C LYS A 52 -10.76 -2.44 21.32
N SER A 53 -10.87 -3.42 22.22
CA SER A 53 -10.25 -3.35 23.54
C SER A 53 -8.74 -3.15 23.41
N ILE A 54 -8.24 -2.01 23.89
CA ILE A 54 -6.81 -1.79 24.02
C ILE A 54 -6.35 -2.58 25.26
N PRO A 55 -5.30 -3.42 25.16
CA PRO A 55 -4.76 -4.09 26.33
C PRO A 55 -4.36 -3.05 27.41
N LYS A 56 -4.53 -3.40 28.69
CA LYS A 56 -4.19 -2.49 29.79
C LYS A 56 -2.74 -2.00 29.64
N LYS A 57 -2.50 -0.72 29.92
CA LYS A 57 -1.18 -0.11 29.86
C LYS A 57 -0.20 -0.92 30.74
N PRO A 58 0.90 -1.43 30.17
CA PRO A 58 1.90 -2.17 30.95
C PRO A 58 2.52 -1.30 32.03
N THR A 59 2.88 -1.91 33.16
CA THR A 59 3.60 -1.25 34.25
C THR A 59 4.97 -0.77 33.79
N ASN A 60 5.58 0.15 34.56
CA ASN A 60 6.84 0.73 34.15
C ASN A 60 8.03 -0.25 34.17
N LEU A 61 7.83 -1.42 34.76
CA LEU A 61 8.82 -2.48 34.97
C LEU A 61 9.13 -3.31 33.72
N HIS A 62 8.34 -3.17 32.64
CA HIS A 62 8.51 -3.94 31.41
C HIS A 62 8.58 -3.02 30.17
N PRO A 63 9.76 -2.45 29.84
CA PRO A 63 9.92 -1.48 28.77
C PRO A 63 9.51 -2.04 27.39
N GLU A 64 9.83 -3.30 27.10
CA GLU A 64 9.45 -3.95 25.83
C GLU A 64 7.93 -4.08 25.66
N ARG A 65 7.23 -4.44 26.74
CA ARG A 65 5.76 -4.52 26.73
C ARG A 65 5.16 -3.14 26.49
N ARG A 66 5.74 -2.09 27.07
CA ARG A 66 5.31 -0.71 26.83
C ARG A 66 5.52 -0.29 25.39
N ALA A 67 6.70 -0.51 24.82
CA ALA A 67 6.99 -0.16 23.42
C ALA A 67 6.02 -0.88 22.45
N LYS A 68 5.72 -2.15 22.70
CA LYS A 68 4.72 -2.90 21.91
C LYS A 68 3.31 -2.30 22.04
N TRP A 69 2.92 -1.89 23.24
CA TRP A 69 1.64 -1.24 23.50
C TRP A 69 1.51 0.12 22.82
N GLU A 70 2.55 0.97 22.91
CA GLU A 70 2.60 2.28 22.25
C GLU A 70 2.57 2.14 20.72
N LYS A 71 3.33 1.18 20.17
CA LYS A 71 3.30 0.87 18.74
C LYS A 71 1.91 0.44 18.27
N ALA A 72 1.23 -0.41 19.04
CA ALA A 72 -0.12 -0.86 18.70
C ALA A 72 -1.14 0.30 18.71
N LEU A 73 -1.06 1.18 19.70
CA LEU A 73 -1.90 2.40 19.75
C LEU A 73 -1.65 3.30 18.55
N LYS A 74 -0.39 3.63 18.28
CA LYS A 74 -0.02 4.48 17.15
C LYS A 74 -0.44 3.87 15.82
N GLN A 75 -0.31 2.56 15.66
CA GLN A 75 -0.76 1.85 14.47
C GLN A 75 -2.27 1.98 14.27
N ARG A 76 -3.07 1.80 15.33
CA ARG A 76 -4.52 1.97 15.28
C ARG A 76 -4.90 3.41 14.92
N ASP A 77 -4.28 4.39 15.55
CA ASP A 77 -4.60 5.80 15.33
C ASP A 77 -4.21 6.22 13.89
N ASN A 78 -3.06 5.76 13.39
CA ASN A 78 -2.67 5.94 11.99
C ASN A 78 -3.64 5.27 11.02
N GLN A 79 -4.15 4.09 11.34
CA GLN A 79 -5.13 3.40 10.52
C GLN A 79 -6.47 4.15 10.48
N ILE A 80 -6.95 4.64 11.62
CA ILE A 80 -8.14 5.49 11.69
C ILE A 80 -7.95 6.76 10.85
N GLN A 81 -6.79 7.40 10.94
CA GLN A 81 -6.52 8.60 10.16
C GLN A 81 -6.45 8.29 8.66
N SER A 82 -5.81 7.19 8.27
CA SER A 82 -5.79 6.75 6.87
C SER A 82 -7.18 6.45 6.30
N ILE A 83 -8.12 5.96 7.12
CA ILE A 83 -9.52 5.79 6.69
C ILE A 83 -10.19 7.15 6.47
N ARG A 84 -9.93 8.14 7.34
CA ARG A 84 -10.44 9.51 7.19
C ARG A 84 -9.87 10.23 5.98
N ASP A 85 -8.59 9.99 5.68
CA ASP A 85 -7.88 10.57 4.56
C ASP A 85 -8.25 9.90 3.22
N GLY A 86 -9.15 8.92 3.22
CA GLY A 86 -9.66 8.27 2.00
C GLY A 86 -8.75 7.18 1.42
N HIS A 87 -7.65 6.82 2.11
CA HIS A 87 -6.74 5.75 1.64
C HIS A 87 -7.44 4.38 1.51
N TYR A 88 -8.61 4.22 2.14
CA TYR A 88 -9.42 3.00 2.10
C TYR A 88 -10.73 3.15 1.30
N ASP A 89 -10.92 4.23 0.53
CA ASP A 89 -12.19 4.48 -0.17
C ASP A 89 -12.55 3.38 -1.18
N THR A 90 -11.57 2.83 -1.90
CA THR A 90 -11.82 1.70 -2.82
C THR A 90 -12.22 0.44 -2.07
N ALA A 91 -11.63 0.19 -0.89
CA ALA A 91 -12.03 -0.92 -0.04
C ALA A 91 -13.44 -0.69 0.52
N ALA A 92 -13.76 0.54 0.92
CA ALA A 92 -15.07 0.93 1.44
C ALA A 92 -16.15 0.74 0.38
N LEU A 93 -15.88 1.14 -0.87
CA LEU A 93 -16.79 0.95 -1.99
C LEU A 93 -17.04 -0.53 -2.26
N LYS A 94 -15.99 -1.36 -2.27
CA LYS A 94 -16.14 -2.81 -2.45
C LYS A 94 -16.99 -3.43 -1.34
N ALA A 95 -16.72 -3.06 -0.09
CA ALA A 95 -17.48 -3.56 1.06
C ALA A 95 -18.95 -3.10 1.02
N GLN A 96 -19.19 -1.85 0.66
CA GLN A 96 -20.53 -1.27 0.45
C GLN A 96 -21.31 -2.05 -0.62
N LEU A 97 -20.73 -2.24 -1.81
CA LEU A 97 -21.39 -2.95 -2.91
C LEU A 97 -21.67 -4.41 -2.55
N THR A 98 -20.72 -5.08 -1.90
CA THR A 98 -20.89 -6.47 -1.46
C THR A 98 -22.02 -6.61 -0.43
N HIS A 99 -22.06 -5.70 0.56
CA HIS A 99 -23.12 -5.66 1.56
C HIS A 99 -24.48 -5.36 0.94
N ASN A 100 -24.56 -4.30 0.12
CA ASN A 100 -25.80 -3.86 -0.51
C ASN A 100 -26.35 -4.92 -1.46
N LEU A 101 -25.49 -5.64 -2.20
CA LEU A 101 -25.92 -6.76 -3.03
C LEU A 101 -26.65 -7.82 -2.21
N ALA A 102 -26.09 -8.21 -1.06
CA ALA A 102 -26.72 -9.18 -0.17
C ALA A 102 -28.06 -8.66 0.38
N ALA A 103 -28.13 -7.38 0.76
CA ALA A 103 -29.34 -6.73 1.25
C ALA A 103 -30.45 -6.63 0.18
N TYR A 104 -30.09 -6.31 -1.08
CA TYR A 104 -31.05 -6.28 -2.18
C TYR A 104 -31.60 -7.67 -2.51
N LEU A 105 -30.74 -8.70 -2.50
CA LEU A 105 -31.18 -10.09 -2.70
C LEU A 105 -32.12 -10.55 -1.58
N ALA A 106 -31.84 -10.22 -0.33
CA ALA A 106 -32.72 -10.53 0.80
C ALA A 106 -34.11 -9.86 0.64
N LYS A 107 -34.16 -8.66 0.07
CA LYS A 107 -35.39 -7.90 -0.22
C LYS A 107 -36.09 -8.30 -1.52
N LYS A 108 -35.52 -9.22 -2.32
CA LYS A 108 -35.99 -9.58 -3.67
C LYS A 108 -36.04 -8.39 -4.64
N ASP A 109 -35.18 -7.40 -4.45
CA ASP A 109 -35.01 -6.27 -5.37
C ASP A 109 -34.00 -6.64 -6.47
N GLU A 110 -34.48 -7.39 -7.46
CA GLU A 110 -33.65 -7.92 -8.56
C GLU A 110 -33.00 -6.83 -9.42
N LYS A 111 -33.69 -5.69 -9.59
CA LYS A 111 -33.18 -4.58 -10.40
C LYS A 111 -31.95 -3.98 -9.72
N SER A 112 -32.05 -3.62 -8.45
CA SER A 112 -30.92 -3.06 -7.71
C SER A 112 -29.81 -4.09 -7.53
N ALA A 113 -30.15 -5.35 -7.24
CA ALA A 113 -29.17 -6.43 -7.15
C ALA A 113 -28.37 -6.62 -8.45
N THR A 114 -29.02 -6.58 -9.61
CA THR A 114 -28.36 -6.72 -10.92
C THR A 114 -27.40 -5.55 -11.19
N ILE A 115 -27.83 -4.31 -10.93
CA ILE A 115 -27.00 -3.11 -11.10
C ILE A 115 -25.78 -3.19 -10.16
N THR A 116 -26.00 -3.47 -8.88
CA THR A 116 -24.92 -3.57 -7.89
C THR A 116 -23.94 -4.70 -8.21
N ARG A 117 -24.43 -5.85 -8.71
CA ARG A 117 -23.56 -6.95 -9.15
C ARG A 117 -22.67 -6.54 -10.32
N SER A 118 -23.21 -5.80 -11.29
CA SER A 118 -22.43 -5.29 -12.42
C SER A 118 -21.32 -4.34 -11.94
N GLN A 119 -21.66 -3.37 -11.08
CA GLN A 119 -20.71 -2.43 -10.50
C GLN A 119 -19.61 -3.14 -9.70
N LEU A 120 -19.96 -4.18 -8.94
CA LEU A 120 -19.00 -4.98 -8.18
C LEU A 120 -18.05 -5.76 -9.10
N ASN A 121 -18.54 -6.30 -10.21
CA ASN A 121 -17.72 -7.00 -11.20
C ASN A 121 -16.74 -6.04 -11.88
N GLU A 122 -17.20 -4.86 -12.31
CA GLU A 122 -16.37 -3.81 -12.91
C GLU A 122 -15.26 -3.37 -11.93
N LEU A 123 -15.63 -3.09 -10.67
CA LEU A 123 -14.66 -2.73 -9.64
C LEU A 123 -13.59 -3.82 -9.42
N ASN A 124 -14.00 -5.09 -9.36
CA ASN A 124 -13.05 -6.20 -9.21
C ASN A 124 -12.10 -6.30 -10.41
N LEU A 125 -12.59 -6.10 -11.63
CA LEU A 125 -11.75 -6.08 -12.83
C LEU A 125 -10.69 -4.97 -12.77
N HIS A 126 -11.09 -3.76 -12.37
CA HIS A 126 -10.16 -2.65 -12.20
C HIS A 126 -9.12 -2.90 -11.10
N LEU A 127 -9.53 -3.51 -9.99
CA LEU A 127 -8.62 -3.87 -8.90
C LEU A 127 -7.57 -4.89 -9.33
N GLU A 128 -7.96 -5.92 -10.09
CA GLU A 128 -7.01 -6.90 -10.63
C GLU A 128 -6.04 -6.25 -11.61
N LYS A 129 -6.52 -5.37 -12.51
CA LYS A 129 -5.64 -4.61 -13.40
C LYS A 129 -4.66 -3.71 -12.64
N LEU A 130 -5.10 -3.05 -11.57
CA LEU A 130 -4.22 -2.23 -10.75
C LEU A 130 -3.15 -3.06 -10.06
N LYS A 131 -3.51 -4.27 -9.59
CA LYS A 131 -2.58 -5.21 -8.98
C LYS A 131 -1.52 -5.67 -9.98
N THR A 132 -1.91 -6.04 -11.19
CA THR A 132 -0.94 -6.45 -12.23
C THR A 132 -0.01 -5.31 -12.61
N LEU A 133 -0.52 -4.10 -12.77
CA LEU A 133 0.30 -2.91 -13.06
C LEU A 133 1.31 -2.59 -11.94
N ARG A 134 0.91 -2.74 -10.67
CA ARG A 134 1.82 -2.56 -9.53
C ARG A 134 2.93 -3.61 -9.51
N LEU A 135 2.62 -4.86 -9.80
CA LEU A 135 3.62 -5.93 -9.92
C LEU A 135 4.60 -5.64 -11.05
N GLN A 136 4.10 -5.18 -12.20
CA GLN A 136 4.93 -4.77 -13.33
C GLN A 136 5.82 -3.58 -12.97
N GLN A 137 5.28 -2.58 -12.27
CA GLN A 137 6.04 -1.42 -11.79
C GLN A 137 7.17 -1.85 -10.83
N GLU A 138 6.89 -2.76 -9.90
CA GLU A 138 7.89 -3.26 -8.95
C GLU A 138 8.99 -4.06 -9.67
N ALA A 139 8.60 -4.91 -10.63
CA ALA A 139 9.55 -5.66 -11.46
C ALA A 139 10.45 -4.72 -12.27
N ALA A 140 9.87 -3.69 -12.90
CA ALA A 140 10.62 -2.67 -13.64
C ALA A 140 11.59 -1.89 -12.73
N ARG A 141 11.15 -1.51 -11.52
CA ARG A 141 12.02 -0.85 -10.53
C ARG A 141 13.22 -1.71 -10.14
N LYS A 142 13.00 -3.00 -9.89
CA LYS A 142 14.09 -3.95 -9.59
C LYS A 142 15.05 -4.08 -10.77
N ALA A 143 14.53 -4.17 -11.99
CA ALA A 143 15.36 -4.25 -13.19
C ALA A 143 16.24 -2.99 -13.37
N ILE A 144 15.71 -1.80 -13.12
CA ILE A 144 16.48 -0.55 -13.16
C ILE A 144 17.59 -0.56 -12.09
N ALA A 145 17.26 -0.90 -10.84
CA ALA A 145 18.25 -0.98 -9.77
C ALA A 145 19.39 -1.96 -10.11
N THR A 146 19.06 -3.13 -10.67
CA THR A 146 20.09 -4.08 -11.11
C THR A 146 20.93 -3.57 -12.28
N ALA A 147 20.35 -2.78 -13.19
CA ALA A 147 21.10 -2.20 -14.31
C ALA A 147 22.10 -1.15 -13.82
N GLU A 148 21.69 -0.30 -12.85
CA GLU A 148 22.58 0.66 -12.20
C GLU A 148 23.73 -0.06 -11.48
N GLU A 149 23.46 -1.15 -10.75
CA GLU A 149 24.49 -1.97 -10.11
C GLU A 149 25.49 -2.55 -11.13
N VAL A 150 25.01 -3.06 -12.26
CA VAL A 150 25.88 -3.58 -13.34
C VAL A 150 26.78 -2.50 -13.92
N GLU A 151 26.29 -1.28 -14.13
CA GLU A 151 27.12 -0.17 -14.59
C GLU A 151 28.21 0.20 -13.57
N THR A 152 27.87 0.23 -12.28
CA THR A 152 28.88 0.49 -11.24
C THR A 152 29.95 -0.60 -11.18
N LEU A 153 29.57 -1.87 -11.35
CA LEU A 153 30.51 -2.99 -11.41
C LEU A 153 31.40 -2.90 -12.64
N ARG A 154 30.84 -2.53 -13.79
CA ARG A 154 31.59 -2.34 -15.04
C ARG A 154 32.64 -1.23 -14.90
N ALA A 155 32.30 -0.12 -14.26
CA ALA A 155 33.25 0.95 -13.97
C ALA A 155 34.38 0.49 -13.04
N LYS A 156 34.07 -0.31 -12.01
CA LYS A 156 35.08 -0.89 -11.12
C LYS A 156 36.01 -1.87 -11.84
N VAL A 157 35.45 -2.74 -12.68
CA VAL A 157 36.25 -3.68 -13.49
C VAL A 157 37.22 -2.91 -14.39
N SER A 158 36.74 -1.86 -15.08
CA SER A 158 37.59 -1.02 -15.93
C SER A 158 38.70 -0.30 -15.15
N SER A 159 38.43 0.17 -13.93
CA SER A 159 39.44 0.76 -13.04
C SER A 159 40.52 -0.25 -12.68
N LEU A 160 40.11 -1.46 -12.24
CA LEU A 160 41.03 -2.54 -11.87
C LEU A 160 41.89 -3.00 -13.05
N GLU A 161 41.31 -3.11 -14.25
CA GLU A 161 42.04 -3.43 -15.48
C GLU A 161 43.12 -2.37 -15.78
N SER A 162 42.81 -1.09 -15.57
CA SER A 162 43.80 -0.01 -15.74
C SER A 162 44.93 -0.08 -14.70
N GLU A 163 44.61 -0.37 -13.44
CA GLU A 163 45.61 -0.51 -12.37
C GLU A 163 46.56 -1.70 -12.65
N ILE A 164 46.02 -2.84 -13.07
CA ILE A 164 46.80 -4.02 -13.45
C ILE A 164 47.73 -3.68 -14.62
N SER A 165 47.25 -2.94 -15.61
CA SER A 165 48.04 -2.52 -16.79
C SER A 165 49.18 -1.57 -16.41
N GLN A 166 48.98 -0.69 -15.42
CA GLN A 166 50.03 0.19 -14.90
C GLN A 166 51.07 -0.60 -14.11
N LEU A 167 50.64 -1.52 -13.24
CA LEU A 167 51.53 -2.38 -12.46
C LEU A 167 52.39 -3.29 -13.33
N SER A 168 51.82 -3.87 -14.39
CA SER A 168 52.55 -4.72 -15.32
C SER A 168 53.62 -3.93 -16.09
N SER A 169 53.28 -2.71 -16.52
CA SER A 169 54.23 -1.79 -17.18
C SER A 169 55.36 -1.37 -16.24
N SER A 170 55.07 -1.13 -14.96
CA SER A 170 56.08 -0.77 -13.95
C SER A 170 57.02 -1.93 -13.59
N CYS A 171 56.64 -3.19 -13.82
CA CYS A 171 57.50 -4.35 -13.55
C CYS A 171 58.42 -4.72 -14.74
N GLN A 172 58.23 -4.08 -15.90
CA GLN A 172 59.04 -4.29 -17.12
C GLN A 172 60.19 -3.27 -17.28
N HIS A 173 60.36 -2.38 -16.30
CA HIS A 173 61.48 -1.44 -16.16
C HIS A 173 62.25 -1.75 -14.88
#